data_AF-A0A8T4HF49-F1
#
_entry.id   AF-A0A8T4HF49-F1
#
_cell.length_a   1.000
_cell.length_b   1.000
_cell.length_c   1.000
_cell.angle_alpha   90.00
_cell.angle_beta   90.00
_cell.angle_gamma   90.00
#
_symmetry.space_group_name_H-M   'P 1'
#
loop_
_entity.id
_entity.type
_entity.pdbx_description
1 polymer ?
#
loop_
_entity_poly.entity_id
_entity_poly.type
_entity_poly.pdbx_seq_one_letter_code
_entity_poly.pdbx_strand_id
1 'polypeptide(L)' 'MAVLAKMRRRLRERARAARRACGDRGMSTAEYAMGTLAAVALAAVLYKVVNSGPVGAELQGLVERALRAPF' A
#
# COMPACT_ATOMS: atom_id res chain seq x y z
N MET A 1 49.24 -14.12 13.01
CA MET A 1 48.45 -13.55 11.89
C MET A 1 47.18 -14.34 11.54
N ALA A 2 47.22 -15.68 11.47
CA ALA A 2 46.06 -16.50 11.06
C ALA A 2 44.81 -16.39 11.97
N VAL A 3 45.00 -16.30 13.30
CA VAL A 3 43.88 -16.19 14.27
C VAL A 3 43.10 -14.88 14.07
N LEU A 4 43.81 -13.77 13.88
CA LEU A 4 43.21 -12.45 13.64
C LEU A 4 42.41 -12.43 12.33
N ALA A 5 42.93 -13.07 11.28
CA ALA A 5 42.23 -13.21 10.00
C ALA A 5 40.94 -14.06 10.14
N LYS A 6 41.01 -15.18 10.88
CA LYS A 6 39.87 -16.05 11.18
C LYS A 6 38.81 -15.29 11.99
N MET A 7 39.23 -14.51 12.98
CA MET A 7 38.36 -13.66 13.81
C MET A 7 37.64 -12.59 12.97
N ARG A 8 38.38 -11.86 12.14
CA ARG A 8 37.82 -10.83 11.25
C ARG A 8 36.85 -11.43 10.22
N ARG A 9 37.08 -12.66 9.75
CA ARG A 9 36.17 -13.37 8.85
C ARG A 9 34.84 -13.72 9.54
N ARG A 10 34.90 -14.27 10.77
CA ARG A 10 33.69 -14.57 11.57
C ARG A 10 32.86 -13.32 11.88
N LEU A 11 33.51 -12.19 12.19
CA LEU A 11 32.82 -10.92 12.45
C LEU A 11 32.12 -10.40 11.19
N ARG A 12 32.76 -10.48 10.02
CA ARG A 12 32.15 -10.10 8.74
C ARG A 12 30.96 -10.98 8.37
N GLU A 13 31.07 -12.29 8.59
CA GLU A 13 29.98 -13.24 8.36
C GLU A 13 28.79 -12.95 9.28
N ARG A 14 29.04 -12.68 10.57
CA ARG A 14 28.00 -12.27 11.53
C ARG A 14 27.33 -10.95 11.15
N ALA A 15 28.09 -9.94 10.75
CA ALA A 15 27.54 -8.65 10.32
C ALA A 15 26.68 -8.79 9.05
N ARG A 16 27.08 -9.65 8.09
CA ARG A 16 26.29 -9.95 6.89
C ARG A 16 25.00 -10.70 7.23
N ALA A 17 25.06 -11.67 8.14
CA ALA A 17 23.88 -12.40 8.60
C ALA A 17 22.89 -11.48 9.32
N ALA A 18 23.37 -10.61 10.21
CA ALA A 18 22.55 -9.63 10.91
C ALA A 18 21.87 -8.63 9.96
N ARG A 19 22.59 -8.16 8.93
CA ARG A 19 22.00 -7.28 7.90
C ARG A 19 20.91 -7.97 7.08
N ARG A 20 21.12 -9.25 6.70
CA ARG A 20 20.09 -10.04 5.99
C ARG A 20 18.84 -10.24 6.85
N ALA A 21 19.02 -10.63 8.11
CA ALA A 21 17.92 -10.78 9.07
C ALA A 21 17.18 -9.45 9.38
N CYS A 22 17.85 -8.31 9.21
CA CYS A 22 17.21 -6.99 9.33
C CYS A 22 16.47 -6.58 8.06
N GLY A 23 16.99 -6.93 6.89
CA GLY A 23 16.36 -6.66 5.59
C GLY A 23 15.01 -7.36 5.43
N ASP A 24 14.92 -8.64 5.83
CA ASP A 24 13.67 -9.41 5.73
C ASP A 24 12.58 -8.89 6.68
N ARG A 25 12.96 -8.37 7.87
CA ARG A 25 12.01 -7.80 8.83
C ARG A 25 11.34 -6.51 8.31
N GLY A 26 12.06 -5.71 7.52
CA GLY A 26 11.52 -4.48 6.94
C GLY A 26 10.75 -4.70 5.63
N MET A 27 11.06 -5.77 4.89
CA MET A 27 10.39 -6.13 3.65
C MET A 27 8.90 -6.41 3.89
N SER A 28 8.58 -7.25 4.90
CA SER A 28 7.18 -7.58 5.21
C SER A 28 6.38 -6.38 5.72
N THR A 29 6.93 -5.51 6.57
CA THR A 29 6.17 -4.33 7.06
C THR A 29 5.94 -3.28 5.97
N ALA A 30 6.91 -3.08 5.07
CA ALA A 30 6.76 -2.16 3.94
C ALA A 30 5.73 -2.66 2.92
N GLU A 31 5.70 -3.97 2.65
CA GLU A 31 4.70 -4.60 1.77
C GLU A 31 3.27 -4.35 2.27
N TYR A 32 3.01 -4.59 3.56
CA TYR A 32 1.69 -4.33 4.14
C TYR A 32 1.33 -2.85 4.14
N ALA A 33 2.27 -1.97 4.48
CA ALA A 33 2.04 -0.52 4.47
C ALA A 33 1.71 0.00 3.05
N MET A 34 2.45 -0.47 2.04
CA MET A 34 2.18 -0.13 0.65
C MET A 34 0.84 -0.67 0.16
N GLY A 35 0.41 -1.85 0.63
CA GLY A 35 -0.93 -2.39 0.37
C GLY A 35 -2.04 -1.45 0.85
N THR A 36 -1.94 -0.94 2.09
CA THR A 36 -2.89 0.05 2.61
C THR A 36 -2.83 1.36 1.83
N LEU A 37 -1.63 1.86 1.50
CA LEU A 37 -1.48 3.09 0.71
C LEU A 37 -2.12 2.96 -0.68
N ALA A 38 -1.93 1.82 -1.35
CA ALA A 38 -2.55 1.55 -2.63
C ALA A 38 -4.09 1.52 -2.53
N ALA A 39 -4.64 0.87 -1.52
CA ALA A 39 -6.08 0.84 -1.28
C ALA A 39 -6.66 2.23 -1.01
N VAL A 40 -5.98 3.04 -0.17
CA VAL A 40 -6.38 4.41 0.13
C VAL A 40 -6.31 5.31 -1.11
N ALA A 41 -5.26 5.16 -1.94
CA ALA A 41 -5.14 5.90 -3.18
C ALA A 41 -6.30 5.58 -4.15
N LEU A 42 -6.63 4.29 -4.31
CA LEU A 42 -7.79 3.87 -5.10
C LEU A 42 -9.10 4.46 -4.55
N ALA A 43 -9.30 4.40 -3.23
CA ALA A 43 -10.49 4.97 -2.58
C ALA A 43 -10.60 6.48 -2.81
N ALA A 44 -9.48 7.22 -2.76
CA ALA A 44 -9.47 8.66 -3.04
C ALA A 44 -9.86 8.98 -4.49
N VAL A 45 -9.41 8.18 -5.46
CA VAL A 45 -9.82 8.31 -6.86
C VAL A 45 -11.32 8.03 -7.01
N LEU A 46 -11.83 6.95 -6.42
CA LEU A 46 -13.25 6.61 -6.46
C LEU A 46 -14.12 7.69 -5.82
N TYR A 47 -13.68 8.28 -4.71
CA TYR A 47 -14.35 9.41 -4.07
C TYR A 47 -14.49 10.59 -5.04
N LYS A 48 -13.43 10.92 -5.79
CA LYS A 48 -13.49 11.99 -6.80
C LYS A 48 -14.43 11.66 -7.94
N VAL A 49 -14.48 10.40 -8.38
CA VAL A 49 -15.40 9.94 -9.44
C VAL A 49 -16.85 10.06 -8.97
N VAL A 50 -17.19 9.53 -7.79
CA VAL A 50 -18.56 9.58 -7.27
C VAL A 50 -19.01 11.00 -7.00
N ASN A 51 -18.11 11.86 -6.54
CA ASN A 51 -18.38 13.27 -6.28
C ASN A 51 -18.22 14.17 -7.52
N SER A 52 -18.10 13.59 -8.72
CA SER A 52 -17.97 14.35 -9.96
C SER A 52 -19.34 14.83 -10.48
N GLY A 53 -19.32 15.93 -11.23
CA GLY A 53 -20.53 16.51 -11.85
C GLY A 53 -21.34 15.51 -12.69
N PRO A 54 -20.72 14.72 -13.60
CA PRO A 54 -21.45 13.73 -14.40
C PRO A 54 -22.17 12.67 -13.58
N VAL A 55 -21.51 12.11 -12.54
CA VAL A 55 -22.14 11.10 -11.68
C VAL A 55 -23.29 11.70 -10.89
N GLY A 56 -23.12 12.91 -10.36
CA GLY A 56 -24.20 13.63 -9.67
C GLY A 56 -25.39 13.92 -10.58
N ALA A 57 -25.16 14.36 -11.82
CA ALA A 57 -26.22 14.64 -12.79
C ALA A 57 -27.01 13.38 -13.16
N GLU A 58 -26.34 12.25 -13.37
CA GLU A 58 -27.01 10.97 -13.65
C GLU A 58 -27.83 10.48 -12.46
N LEU A 59 -27.30 10.59 -11.24
CA LEU A 59 -28.03 10.25 -10.02
C LEU A 59 -29.24 11.15 -9.82
N GLN A 60 -29.10 12.46 -10.06
CA GLN A 60 -30.22 13.40 -10.01
C GLN A 60 -31.29 13.02 -11.03
N GLY A 61 -30.90 12.73 -12.27
CA GLY A 61 -31.83 12.28 -13.31
C GLY A 61 -32.54 10.98 -12.95
N LEU A 62 -31.85 10.04 -12.30
CA LEU A 62 -32.45 8.80 -11.79
C LEU A 62 -33.52 9.09 -10.72
N VAL A 63 -33.22 9.98 -9.77
CA VAL A 63 -34.18 10.38 -8.72
C VAL A 63 -35.39 11.09 -9.33
N GLU A 64 -35.18 12.02 -10.26
CA GLU A 64 -36.27 12.72 -10.94
C GLU A 64 -37.19 11.77 -11.71
N ARG A 65 -36.63 10.77 -12.40
CA ARG A 65 -37.42 9.71 -13.07
C ARG A 65 -38.22 8.89 -12.07
N ALA A 66 -37.62 8.51 -10.95
CA ALA A 66 -38.30 7.74 -9.90
C ALA A 66 -39.47 8.53 -9.28
N LEU A 67 -39.32 9.85 -9.10
CA LEU A 67 -40.39 10.71 -8.57
C LEU A 67 -41.54 10.93 -9.57
N ARG A 68 -41.27 10.83 -10.87
CA ARG A 68 -42.29 10.96 -11.92
C ARG A 68 -42.92 9.62 -12.32
N ALA A 69 -42.44 8.51 -11.76
CA ALA A 69 -43.03 7.21 -12.01
C ALA A 69 -44.47 7.19 -11.46
N PRO A 70 -45.47 6.77 -12.25
CA PRO A 70 -46.82 6.62 -11.75
C PRO A 70 -46.83 5.56 -10.65
N PHE A 71 -47.44 5.89 -9.51
CA PHE A 71 -47.64 4.97 -8.39
C PHE A 71 -48.72 3.93 -8.74
#